data_AF-A0A9K3PGM0-F1
#
_entry.id   AF-A0A9K3PGM0-F1
#
_cell.length_a   1.000
_cell.length_b   1.000
_cell.length_c   1.000
_cell.angle_alpha   90.00
_cell.angle_beta   90.00
_cell.angle_gamma   90.00
#
_symmetry.space_group_name_H-M   'P 1'
#
loop_
_entity.id
_entity.type
_entity.pdbx_description
1 polymer ?
#
loop_
_entity_poly.entity_id
_entity_poly.type
_entity_poly.pdbx_seq_one_letter_code
_entity_poly.pdbx_strand_id
1 'polypeptide(L)'
;MVQRPMNGIHEEPRPSSNRRRLLREADENSGSIPTVSNFFPLERYYDASDKVLQSFQAAFEERRLDEAYVFGMRYSQFCMEGIRKHDYFNAQKFIARKTQMSTRVQDVISKLEKVAELMDIEEVERAARIEAEKQRLLEEKRKKQRLEQERIMSEFTRRMAQQKASSSAISEQSLEESALAKLQWLSQPQGMPEQQLKPPPEPELNKRVSWNLPAEPDGQLLSQISYDAGDLPPALMPPSDNDVGGSTQLSNAISPPSYNSILKQSSYFGPGKAGPTQPLAPPYDLAAKLSKKKPRTVPIRELISQTQAKHREFQKLGKIQISPLKTYQGRVSGSTNGCTVISACCVSRHLETHGGITDDQITSVIDRDCVPLLRTIRSNVGLGTASMIIPSDVHDYLVDKKLLYQHKFVGAAGGNIVDPEHSGEMIKLLHGEPGKTSQLKAGATLFFRDHVVSIVKYPTSTTDAIYDMIDSLPFCNGMGCRTRCHGLDALKVHLAYYCTKKFSDTNITYIEKHNWEDSMADFDPRVFQAFVWADLPKPSSN
;
A
#
# COMPACT_ATOMS: atom_id res chain seq x y z
N MET A 1 1.46 18.95 8.10
CA MET A 1 1.84 19.62 9.36
C MET A 1 3.10 20.44 9.11
N VAL A 2 3.04 21.77 9.15
CA VAL A 2 4.24 22.60 9.01
C VAL A 2 4.96 22.56 10.35
N GLN A 3 6.11 21.90 10.42
CA GLN A 3 7.06 22.08 11.53
C GLN A 3 7.47 23.57 11.51
N ARG A 4 6.78 24.40 12.30
CA ARG A 4 7.26 25.73 12.62
C ARG A 4 8.52 25.55 13.45
N PRO A 5 9.68 26.11 13.06
CA PRO A 5 10.82 26.21 13.95
C PRO A 5 10.46 27.23 15.02
N MET A 6 9.96 26.74 16.16
CA MET A 6 9.84 27.54 17.37
C MET A 6 11.22 27.66 18.01
N ASN A 7 11.75 28.87 18.03
CA ASN A 7 12.95 29.23 18.76
C ASN A 7 12.75 29.01 20.27
N GLY A 8 13.61 28.19 20.89
CA GLY A 8 14.30 28.58 22.12
C GLY A 8 13.56 28.49 23.47
N ILE A 9 12.56 27.63 23.64
CA ILE A 9 12.13 27.19 24.97
C ILE A 9 12.24 25.66 24.99
N HIS A 10 13.13 25.12 25.82
CA HIS A 10 13.20 23.69 26.10
C HIS A 10 11.94 23.31 26.90
N GLU A 11 10.80 23.18 26.22
CA GLU A 11 9.63 22.52 26.80
C GLU A 11 10.04 21.10 27.15
N GLU A 12 9.92 20.75 28.44
CA GLU A 12 10.16 19.38 28.86
C GLU A 12 9.29 18.42 28.04
N PRO A 13 9.86 17.33 27.52
CA PRO A 13 9.10 16.40 26.70
C PRO A 13 7.94 15.82 27.52
N ARG A 14 6.71 15.96 27.01
CA ARG A 14 5.50 15.40 27.62
C ARG A 14 5.71 13.93 28.01
N PRO A 15 5.22 13.45 29.17
CA PRO A 15 5.44 12.09 29.65
C PRO A 15 5.18 10.98 28.61
N SER A 16 4.12 11.11 27.80
CA SER A 16 3.75 10.15 26.76
C SER A 16 4.53 10.26 25.44
N SER A 17 5.47 11.21 25.31
CA SER A 17 6.12 11.54 24.04
C SER A 17 6.78 10.33 23.36
N ASN A 18 7.48 9.49 24.14
CA ASN A 18 8.13 8.29 23.61
C ASN A 18 7.11 7.25 23.13
N ARG A 19 6.02 7.00 23.88
CA ARG A 19 4.95 6.08 23.51
C ARG A 19 4.28 6.51 22.20
N ARG A 20 3.92 7.80 22.09
CA ARG A 20 3.33 8.36 20.87
C ARG A 20 4.27 8.29 19.66
N ARG A 21 5.57 8.49 19.86
CA ARG A 21 6.58 8.31 18.80
C ARG A 21 6.61 6.87 18.29
N LEU A 22 6.71 5.89 19.19
CA LEU A 22 6.73 4.47 18.83
C LEU A 22 5.47 4.03 18.07
N LEU A 23 4.29 4.53 18.48
CA LEU A 23 3.03 4.26 17.77
C LEU A 23 3.05 4.83 16.34
N ARG A 24 3.57 6.04 16.14
CA ARG A 24 3.70 6.63 14.78
C ARG A 24 4.66 5.82 13.92
N GLU A 25 5.83 5.47 14.45
CA GLU A 25 6.84 4.69 13.71
C GLU A 25 6.29 3.29 13.36
N ALA A 26 5.55 2.65 14.27
CA ALA A 26 4.90 1.38 13.99
C ALA A 26 3.82 1.52 12.90
N ASP A 27 3.03 2.58 12.94
CA ASP A 27 1.99 2.83 11.94
C ASP A 27 2.56 3.16 10.56
N GLU A 28 3.57 4.02 10.48
CA GLU A 28 4.27 4.37 9.24
C GLU A 28 4.89 3.12 8.58
N ASN A 29 5.50 2.24 9.37
CA ASN A 29 6.08 0.99 8.88
C ASN A 29 5.04 -0.05 8.45
N SER A 30 3.80 0.07 8.91
CA SER A 30 2.72 -0.84 8.53
C SER A 30 2.16 -0.56 7.13
N GLY A 31 2.45 0.62 6.54
CA GLY A 31 1.89 1.02 5.25
C GLY A 31 0.37 1.19 5.28
N SER A 32 -0.18 1.50 6.46
CA SER A 32 -1.62 1.54 6.71
C SER A 32 -2.30 2.81 6.22
N ILE A 33 -1.55 3.89 5.99
CA ILE A 33 -2.08 5.13 5.40
C ILE A 33 -2.27 4.86 3.90
N PRO A 34 -3.51 4.90 3.40
CA PRO A 34 -3.73 4.61 2.00
C PRO A 34 -3.14 5.72 1.12
N THR A 35 -2.37 5.32 0.11
CA THR A 35 -1.86 6.26 -0.90
C THR A 35 -3.02 6.71 -1.78
N VAL A 36 -3.22 8.03 -1.90
CA VAL A 36 -4.23 8.60 -2.79
C VAL A 36 -3.72 8.60 -4.23
N SER A 37 -4.39 7.86 -5.10
CA SER A 37 -4.18 7.84 -6.55
C SER A 37 -5.26 8.65 -7.27
N ASN A 38 -4.89 9.41 -8.29
CA ASN A 38 -5.79 10.24 -9.10
C ASN A 38 -6.73 9.43 -10.02
N PHE A 39 -6.61 8.10 -10.00
CA PHE A 39 -7.38 7.21 -10.85
C PHE A 39 -8.71 6.77 -10.25
N PHE A 40 -8.82 6.81 -8.92
CA PHE A 40 -10.06 6.46 -8.25
C PHE A 40 -10.90 7.72 -8.02
N PRO A 41 -12.24 7.61 -8.07
CA PRO A 41 -13.12 8.72 -7.73
C PRO A 41 -12.81 9.26 -6.33
N LEU A 42 -12.68 10.59 -6.22
CA LEU A 42 -12.35 11.26 -4.97
C LEU A 42 -13.35 10.95 -3.85
N GLU A 43 -14.61 10.71 -4.22
CA GLU A 43 -15.68 10.23 -3.36
C GLU A 43 -15.24 9.02 -2.53
N ARG A 44 -14.50 8.08 -3.12
CA ARG A 44 -14.06 6.85 -2.42
C ARG A 44 -13.08 7.15 -1.30
N TYR A 45 -12.19 8.12 -1.49
CA TYR A 45 -11.27 8.53 -0.42
C TYR A 45 -12.00 9.26 0.71
N TYR A 46 -13.04 10.04 0.40
CA TYR A 46 -13.91 10.59 1.43
C TYR A 46 -14.61 9.48 2.23
N ASP A 47 -15.18 8.48 1.56
CA ASP A 47 -15.84 7.35 2.22
C ASP A 47 -14.86 6.53 3.07
N ALA A 48 -13.63 6.31 2.57
CA ALA A 48 -12.56 5.68 3.34
C ALA A 48 -12.16 6.52 4.56
N SER A 49 -12.04 7.85 4.41
CA SER A 49 -11.76 8.75 5.53
C SER A 49 -12.87 8.72 6.58
N ASP A 50 -14.14 8.62 6.17
CA ASP A 50 -15.28 8.51 7.06
C ASP A 50 -15.23 7.22 7.89
N LYS A 51 -14.77 6.10 7.32
CA LYS A 51 -14.53 4.86 8.07
C LYS A 51 -13.40 5.00 9.10
N VAL A 52 -12.28 5.61 8.73
CA VAL A 52 -11.17 5.84 9.68
C VAL A 52 -11.62 6.76 10.82
N LEU A 53 -12.44 7.78 10.51
CA LEU A 53 -13.02 8.67 11.51
C LEU A 53 -13.95 7.92 12.48
N GLN A 54 -14.78 7.01 11.98
CA GLN A 54 -15.64 6.18 12.83
C GLN A 54 -14.81 5.30 13.77
N SER A 55 -13.74 4.65 13.27
CA SER A 55 -12.82 3.86 14.10
C SER A 55 -12.13 4.72 15.18
N PHE A 56 -11.73 5.95 14.82
CA PHE A 56 -11.19 6.91 15.78
C PHE A 56 -12.20 7.25 16.89
N GLN A 57 -13.43 7.60 16.51
CA GLN A 57 -14.49 7.97 17.45
C GLN A 57 -14.79 6.83 18.42
N ALA A 58 -14.94 5.60 17.91
CA ALA A 58 -15.17 4.42 18.74
C ALA A 58 -14.01 4.17 19.73
N ALA A 59 -12.75 4.20 19.25
CA ALA A 59 -11.58 4.01 20.12
C ALA A 59 -11.45 5.12 21.18
N PHE A 60 -11.79 6.36 20.83
CA PHE A 60 -11.78 7.48 21.76
C PHE A 60 -12.84 7.34 22.86
N GLU A 61 -14.07 6.97 22.50
CA GLU A 61 -15.18 6.77 23.43
C GLU A 61 -14.92 5.60 24.40
N GLU A 62 -14.32 4.52 23.90
CA GLU A 62 -13.92 3.34 24.68
C GLU A 62 -12.63 3.54 25.48
N ARG A 63 -12.02 4.73 25.42
CA ARG A 63 -10.73 5.07 26.06
C ARG A 63 -9.57 4.14 25.66
N ARG A 64 -9.60 3.58 24.45
CA ARG A 64 -8.46 2.84 23.86
C ARG A 64 -7.45 3.83 23.28
N LEU A 65 -6.69 4.47 24.17
CA LEU A 65 -5.88 5.66 23.85
C LEU A 65 -4.86 5.44 22.72
N ASP A 66 -4.20 4.29 22.66
CA ASP A 66 -3.22 4.01 21.60
C ASP A 66 -3.86 3.93 20.22
N GLU A 67 -4.98 3.22 20.12
CA GLU A 67 -5.73 3.09 18.86
C GLU A 67 -6.39 4.41 18.47
N ALA A 68 -6.97 5.14 19.43
CA ALA A 68 -7.50 6.48 19.18
C ALA A 68 -6.40 7.41 18.66
N TYR A 69 -5.19 7.35 19.26
CA TYR A 69 -4.07 8.14 18.78
C TYR A 69 -3.69 7.79 17.34
N VAL A 70 -3.52 6.49 17.04
CA VAL A 70 -3.17 6.01 15.69
C VAL A 70 -4.23 6.39 14.66
N PHE A 71 -5.52 6.07 14.90
CA PHE A 71 -6.58 6.38 13.93
C PHE A 71 -6.79 7.88 13.75
N GLY A 72 -6.69 8.68 14.81
CA GLY A 72 -6.83 10.13 14.71
C GLY A 72 -5.69 10.75 13.91
N MET A 73 -4.45 10.30 14.14
CA MET A 73 -3.28 10.71 13.34
C MET A 73 -3.45 10.32 11.87
N ARG A 74 -3.84 9.06 11.61
CA ARG A 74 -4.08 8.53 10.28
C ARG A 74 -5.15 9.33 9.53
N TYR A 75 -6.29 9.59 10.16
CA TYR A 75 -7.35 10.41 9.58
C TYR A 75 -6.84 11.82 9.23
N SER A 76 -6.14 12.45 10.17
CA SER A 76 -5.63 13.81 10.00
C SER A 76 -4.61 13.91 8.86
N GLN A 77 -3.63 13.00 8.80
CA GLN A 77 -2.65 12.93 7.72
C GLN A 77 -3.31 12.60 6.38
N PHE A 78 -4.21 11.62 6.34
CA PHE A 78 -4.90 11.22 5.13
C PHE A 78 -5.73 12.38 4.53
N CYS A 79 -6.47 13.11 5.35
CA CYS A 79 -7.27 14.25 4.90
C CYS A 79 -6.45 15.51 4.57
N MET A 80 -5.37 15.78 5.31
CA MET A 80 -4.56 17.00 5.11
C MET A 80 -3.50 16.85 4.03
N GLU A 81 -2.96 15.65 3.83
CA GLU A 81 -1.80 15.42 2.98
C GLU A 81 -2.11 14.45 1.84
N GLY A 82 -2.94 13.43 2.08
CA GLY A 82 -3.34 12.47 1.05
C GLY A 82 -4.37 13.06 0.08
N ILE A 83 -5.61 13.26 0.56
CA ILE A 83 -6.78 13.66 -0.25
C ILE A 83 -6.52 14.99 -1.00
N ARG A 84 -5.79 15.93 -0.39
CA ARG A 84 -5.50 17.23 -1.00
C ARG A 84 -4.61 17.16 -2.25
N LYS A 85 -3.84 16.07 -2.42
CA LYS A 85 -3.01 15.85 -3.62
C LYS A 85 -3.83 15.35 -4.81
N HIS A 86 -5.11 15.01 -4.60
CA HIS A 86 -5.95 14.51 -5.66
C HIS A 86 -6.31 15.60 -6.67
N ASP A 87 -6.25 15.32 -7.98
CA ASP A 87 -6.47 16.30 -9.05
C ASP A 87 -7.89 16.90 -9.00
N TYR A 88 -8.87 16.06 -8.65
CA TYR A 88 -10.26 16.49 -8.46
C TYR A 88 -10.52 17.22 -7.14
N PHE A 89 -9.53 17.39 -6.26
CA PHE A 89 -9.75 18.01 -4.94
C PHE A 89 -10.31 19.44 -5.03
N ASN A 90 -9.93 20.16 -6.08
CA ASN A 90 -10.40 21.53 -6.32
C ASN A 90 -11.62 21.59 -7.24
N ALA A 91 -12.17 20.45 -7.70
CA ALA A 91 -13.37 20.45 -8.52
C ALA A 91 -14.57 20.97 -7.72
N GLN A 92 -15.40 21.80 -8.37
CA GLN A 92 -16.51 22.51 -7.72
C GLN A 92 -17.48 21.57 -6.99
N LYS A 93 -17.69 20.36 -7.53
CA LYS A 93 -18.58 19.34 -6.96
C LYS A 93 -18.22 18.90 -5.53
N PHE A 94 -16.98 19.13 -5.08
CA PHE A 94 -16.51 18.67 -3.76
C PHE A 94 -16.35 19.76 -2.71
N ILE A 95 -16.72 21.01 -3.00
CA ILE A 95 -16.54 22.11 -2.03
C ILE A 95 -17.25 21.82 -0.70
N ALA A 96 -18.48 21.31 -0.74
CA ALA A 96 -19.23 20.98 0.49
C ALA A 96 -18.51 19.90 1.33
N ARG A 97 -18.02 18.83 0.69
CA ARG A 97 -17.26 17.77 1.37
C ARG A 97 -15.90 18.28 1.89
N LYS A 98 -15.21 19.15 1.15
CA LYS A 98 -13.95 19.77 1.59
C LYS A 98 -14.13 20.62 2.86
N THR A 99 -15.17 21.45 2.90
CA THR A 99 -15.50 22.25 4.08
C THR A 99 -15.81 21.35 5.28
N GLN A 100 -16.66 20.34 5.10
CA GLN A 100 -16.98 19.36 6.14
C GLN A 100 -15.74 18.62 6.64
N MET A 101 -14.88 18.14 5.73
CA MET A 101 -13.63 17.47 6.07
C MET A 101 -12.71 18.39 6.88
N SER A 102 -12.57 19.67 6.49
CA SER A 102 -11.75 20.62 7.22
C SER A 102 -12.25 20.84 8.65
N THR A 103 -13.56 20.96 8.84
CA THR A 103 -14.17 21.07 10.19
C THR A 103 -13.89 19.82 11.02
N ARG A 104 -14.09 18.63 10.44
CA ARG A 104 -13.84 17.35 11.13
C ARG A 104 -12.38 17.13 11.49
N VAL A 105 -11.45 17.53 10.62
CA VAL A 105 -10.01 17.45 10.92
C VAL A 105 -9.65 18.32 12.12
N GLN A 106 -10.21 19.53 12.24
CA GLN A 106 -9.98 20.37 13.42
C GLN A 106 -10.52 19.71 14.70
N ASP A 107 -11.74 19.14 14.65
CA ASP A 107 -12.30 18.38 15.79
C ASP A 107 -11.40 17.21 16.20
N VAL A 108 -10.90 16.44 15.23
CA VAL A 108 -9.98 15.31 15.49
C VAL A 108 -8.66 15.79 16.09
N ILE A 109 -8.08 16.88 15.59
CA ILE A 109 -6.84 17.45 16.14
C ILE A 109 -7.06 17.88 17.61
N SER A 110 -8.17 18.56 17.92
CA SER A 110 -8.50 18.93 19.30
C SER A 110 -8.69 17.71 20.20
N LYS A 111 -9.35 16.64 19.70
CA LYS A 111 -9.49 15.38 20.45
C LYS A 111 -8.17 14.64 20.63
N LEU A 112 -7.26 14.69 19.66
CA LEU A 112 -5.93 14.09 19.75
C LEU A 112 -5.08 14.73 20.85
N GLU A 113 -5.19 16.05 21.07
CA GLU A 113 -4.53 16.69 22.20
C GLU A 113 -5.07 16.17 23.54
N LYS A 114 -6.39 15.99 23.64
CA LYS A 114 -7.01 15.35 24.80
C LYS A 114 -6.58 13.90 24.98
N VAL A 115 -6.44 13.12 23.89
CA VAL A 115 -5.85 11.77 23.97
C VAL A 115 -4.42 11.84 24.52
N ALA A 116 -3.61 12.77 24.05
CA ALA A 116 -2.24 12.94 24.54
C ALA A 116 -2.19 13.32 26.03
N GLU A 117 -3.09 14.18 26.50
CA GLU A 117 -3.21 14.53 27.92
C GLU A 117 -3.57 13.29 28.77
N LEU A 118 -4.53 12.49 28.32
CA LEU A 118 -4.90 11.25 29.00
C LEU A 118 -3.76 10.23 29.01
N MET A 119 -2.99 10.13 27.92
CA MET A 119 -1.79 9.28 27.86
C MET A 119 -0.69 9.78 28.80
N ASP A 120 -0.53 11.10 28.98
CA ASP A 120 0.43 11.67 29.93
C ASP A 120 0.05 11.32 31.37
N ILE A 121 -1.24 11.42 31.72
CA ILE A 121 -1.76 11.01 33.04
C ILE A 121 -1.48 9.53 33.28
N GLU A 122 -1.82 8.65 32.33
CA GLU A 122 -1.58 7.21 32.44
C GLU A 122 -0.10 6.90 32.65
N GLU A 123 0.80 7.66 32.01
CA GLU A 123 2.23 7.43 32.10
C GLU A 123 2.84 7.94 33.41
N VAL A 124 2.36 9.07 33.94
CA VAL A 124 2.74 9.55 35.28
C VAL A 124 2.27 8.56 36.35
N GLU A 125 1.03 8.05 36.26
CA GLU A 125 0.51 7.04 37.18
C GLU A 125 1.28 5.71 37.09
N ARG A 126 1.68 5.30 35.88
CA ARG A 126 2.51 4.11 35.67
C ARG A 126 3.91 4.28 36.28
N ALA A 127 4.55 5.42 36.04
CA ALA A 127 5.84 5.74 36.64
C ALA A 127 5.79 5.78 38.17
N ALA A 128 4.75 6.41 38.74
CA ALA A 128 4.53 6.45 40.18
C ALA A 128 4.32 5.06 40.79
N ARG A 129 3.58 4.16 40.11
CA ARG A 129 3.42 2.76 40.53
C ARG A 129 4.75 2.00 40.52
N ILE A 130 5.54 2.15 39.46
CA ILE A 130 6.86 1.52 39.35
C ILE A 130 7.79 2.02 40.46
N GLU A 131 7.77 3.33 40.76
CA GLU A 131 8.60 3.87 41.83
C GLU A 131 8.14 3.41 43.21
N ALA A 132 6.83 3.37 43.46
CA ALA A 132 6.29 2.83 44.71
C ALA A 132 6.68 1.35 44.92
N GLU A 133 6.66 0.54 43.85
CA GLU A 133 7.11 -0.85 43.90
C GLU A 133 8.61 -0.96 44.17
N LYS A 134 9.44 -0.14 43.51
CA LYS A 134 10.88 -0.08 43.78
C LYS A 134 11.18 0.30 45.23
N GLN A 135 10.46 1.28 45.78
CA GLN A 135 10.61 1.69 47.18
C GLN A 135 10.23 0.56 48.14
N ARG A 136 9.15 -0.17 47.86
CA ARG A 136 8.75 -1.35 48.66
C ARG A 136 9.82 -2.44 48.63
N LEU A 137 10.36 -2.76 47.46
CA LEU A 137 11.43 -3.74 47.31
C LEU A 137 12.71 -3.30 48.05
N LEU A 138 13.05 -2.01 48.01
CA LEU A 138 14.19 -1.47 48.72
C LEU A 138 14.00 -1.53 50.24
N GLU A 139 12.82 -1.18 50.74
CA GLU A 139 12.48 -1.27 52.16
C GLU A 139 12.53 -2.73 52.66
N GLU A 140 11.99 -3.67 51.88
CA GLU A 140 12.05 -5.10 52.20
C GLU A 140 13.51 -5.58 52.25
N LYS A 141 14.35 -5.15 51.31
CA LYS A 141 15.79 -5.46 51.31
C LYS A 141 16.49 -4.89 52.54
N ARG A 142 16.14 -3.67 52.97
CA ARG A 142 16.67 -3.06 54.21
C ARG A 142 16.21 -3.80 55.46
N LYS A 143 14.95 -4.24 55.52
CA LYS A 143 14.44 -5.07 56.64
C LYS A 143 15.17 -6.40 56.72
N LYS A 144 15.38 -7.09 55.58
CA LYS A 144 16.16 -8.34 55.52
C LYS A 144 17.61 -8.13 55.98
N GLN A 145 18.27 -7.05 55.55
CA GLN A 145 19.62 -6.73 56.00
C GLN A 145 19.70 -6.47 57.51
N ARG A 146 18.71 -5.78 58.09
CA ARG A 146 18.64 -5.55 59.55
C ARG A 146 18.45 -6.86 60.32
N LEU A 147 17.51 -7.71 59.88
CA LEU A 147 17.30 -9.02 60.48
C LEU A 147 18.55 -9.90 60.39
N GLU A 148 19.28 -9.85 59.28
CA GLU A 148 20.53 -10.57 59.12
C GLU A 148 21.64 -10.02 60.02
N GLN A 149 21.78 -8.69 60.13
CA GLN A 149 22.71 -8.06 61.07
C GLN A 149 22.39 -8.41 62.51
N GLU A 150 21.11 -8.42 62.89
CA GLU A 150 20.65 -8.82 64.21
C GLU A 150 20.93 -10.31 64.47
N ARG A 151 20.72 -11.18 63.48
CA ARG A 151 21.08 -12.59 63.54
C ARG A 151 22.58 -12.78 63.78
N ILE A 152 23.43 -12.07 63.03
CA ILE A 152 24.89 -12.10 63.18
C ILE A 152 25.30 -11.59 64.57
N MET A 153 24.73 -10.48 65.05
CA MET A 153 25.02 -9.96 66.39
C MET A 153 24.58 -10.93 67.49
N SER A 154 23.40 -11.53 67.37
CA SER A 154 22.91 -12.53 68.32
C SER A 154 23.81 -13.77 68.34
N GLU A 155 24.24 -14.25 67.17
CA GLU A 155 25.21 -15.35 67.09
C GLU A 155 26.57 -14.98 67.69
N PHE A 156 27.05 -13.76 67.46
CA PHE A 156 28.29 -13.26 68.05
C PHE A 156 28.21 -13.17 69.58
N THR A 157 27.13 -12.59 70.13
CA THR A 157 26.90 -12.54 71.57
C THR A 157 26.79 -13.95 72.17
N ARG A 158 26.13 -14.89 71.47
CA ARG A 158 26.08 -16.30 71.89
C ARG A 158 27.48 -16.93 71.95
N ARG A 159 28.33 -16.68 70.95
CA ARG A 159 29.73 -17.15 70.95
C ARG A 159 30.53 -16.53 72.09
N MET A 160 30.37 -15.24 72.36
CA MET A 160 31.03 -14.56 73.49
C MET A 160 30.59 -15.13 74.84
N ALA A 161 29.30 -15.44 75.00
CA ALA A 161 28.79 -16.09 76.22
C ALA A 161 29.33 -17.52 76.37
N GLN A 162 29.41 -18.28 75.28
CA GLN A 162 30.04 -19.61 75.27
C GLN A 162 31.53 -19.54 75.60
N GLN A 163 32.26 -18.56 75.07
CA GLN A 163 33.67 -18.31 75.41
C GLN A 163 33.84 -17.92 76.88
N LYS A 164 32.95 -17.08 77.45
CA LYS A 164 32.97 -16.77 78.88
C LYS A 164 32.73 -18.02 79.73
N ALA A 165 31.73 -18.84 79.38
CA ALA A 165 31.43 -20.08 80.08
C ALA A 165 32.57 -21.12 79.99
N SER A 166 33.30 -21.15 78.87
CA SER A 166 34.49 -22.01 78.73
C SER A 166 35.74 -21.41 79.39
N SER A 167 35.86 -20.08 79.52
CA SER A 167 36.95 -19.43 80.25
C SER A 167 36.86 -19.55 81.77
N SER A 168 35.69 -19.87 82.33
CA SER A 168 35.52 -20.16 83.77
C SER A 168 35.95 -21.59 84.18
N ALA A 169 36.38 -22.41 83.23
CA ALA A 169 36.86 -23.78 83.48
C ALA A 169 38.32 -24.01 83.02
N ILE A 170 39.05 -22.94 82.70
CA ILE A 170 40.44 -23.03 82.25
C ILE A 170 41.36 -22.53 83.37
N SER A 171 42.08 -23.49 83.96
CA SER A 171 43.18 -23.29 84.91
C SER A 171 44.19 -22.25 84.38
N GLU A 172 44.72 -21.42 85.29
CA GLU A 172 45.72 -20.36 85.05
C GLU A 172 46.96 -20.83 84.25
N GLN A 173 47.20 -22.14 84.14
CA GLN A 173 48.32 -22.70 83.36
C GLN A 173 48.13 -22.65 81.83
N SER A 174 46.92 -22.49 81.30
CA SER A 174 46.68 -22.51 79.83
C SER A 174 46.78 -21.13 79.16
N LEU A 175 46.80 -20.03 79.93
CA LEU A 175 46.88 -18.67 79.42
C LEU A 175 48.31 -18.29 78.96
N GLU A 176 49.35 -18.91 79.55
CA GLU A 176 50.74 -18.68 79.16
C GLU A 176 51.10 -19.40 77.84
N GLU A 177 50.62 -20.63 77.61
CA GLU A 177 50.89 -21.36 76.35
C GLU A 177 50.16 -20.75 75.13
N SER A 178 48.94 -20.22 75.32
CA SER A 178 48.19 -19.61 74.21
C SER A 178 48.69 -18.21 73.83
N ALA A 179 49.32 -17.47 74.75
CA ALA A 179 49.96 -16.19 74.46
C ALA A 179 51.30 -16.37 73.72
N LEU A 180 52.08 -17.40 74.08
CA LEU A 180 53.32 -17.76 73.39
C LEU A 180 53.06 -18.30 71.97
N ALA A 181 52.02 -19.11 71.76
CA ALA A 181 51.65 -19.59 70.42
C ALA A 181 51.19 -18.47 69.48
N LYS A 182 50.52 -17.42 70.00
CA LYS A 182 50.10 -16.26 69.20
C LYS A 182 51.25 -15.32 68.83
N LEU A 183 52.28 -15.22 69.68
CA LEU A 183 53.51 -14.49 69.37
C LEU A 183 54.38 -15.22 68.34
N GLN A 184 54.41 -16.56 68.37
CA GLN A 184 55.16 -17.37 67.40
C GLN A 184 54.50 -17.41 66.01
N TRP A 185 53.19 -17.17 65.92
CA TRP A 185 52.47 -17.04 64.64
C TRP A 185 52.69 -15.67 63.99
N LEU A 186 52.89 -14.61 64.78
CA LEU A 186 53.20 -13.26 64.28
C LEU A 186 54.66 -13.07 63.84
N SER A 187 55.56 -14.00 64.18
CA SER A 187 56.97 -13.96 63.76
C SER A 187 57.26 -14.75 62.47
N GLN A 188 56.27 -15.41 61.86
CA GLN A 188 56.46 -16.06 60.56
C GLN A 188 56.27 -15.03 59.42
N PRO A 189 57.27 -14.79 58.56
CA PRO A 189 57.09 -14.00 57.35
C PRO A 189 56.22 -14.80 56.38
N GLN A 190 54.91 -14.56 56.41
CA GLN A 190 54.03 -15.04 55.34
C GLN A 190 54.34 -14.22 54.08
N GLY A 191 55.05 -14.86 53.16
CA GLY A 191 55.19 -14.39 51.79
C GLY A 191 53.81 -14.13 51.20
N MET A 192 53.66 -12.95 50.61
CA MET A 192 52.49 -12.59 49.83
C MET A 192 52.28 -13.63 48.72
N PRO A 193 51.11 -14.30 48.64
CA PRO A 193 50.68 -14.86 47.38
C PRO A 193 50.29 -13.70 46.48
N GLU A 194 51.04 -13.54 45.40
CA GLU A 194 50.71 -12.69 44.25
C GLU A 194 49.37 -13.16 43.65
N GLN A 195 48.27 -12.64 44.20
CA GLN A 195 46.95 -12.80 43.60
C GLN A 195 46.84 -11.83 42.42
N GLN A 196 46.94 -12.41 41.23
CA GLN A 196 46.51 -11.81 39.97
C GLN A 196 45.15 -11.14 40.15
N LEU A 197 45.12 -9.81 40.01
CA LEU A 197 43.89 -9.04 39.84
C LEU A 197 43.15 -9.57 38.62
N LYS A 198 42.02 -10.23 38.87
CA LYS A 198 41.00 -10.46 37.86
C LYS A 198 40.15 -9.17 37.79
N PRO A 199 40.11 -8.46 36.65
CA PRO A 199 39.32 -7.24 36.54
C PRO A 199 37.82 -7.53 36.65
N PRO A 200 37.01 -6.55 37.09
CA PRO A 200 35.57 -6.69 37.24
C PRO A 200 34.91 -6.97 35.88
N PRO A 201 33.82 -7.77 35.83
CA PRO A 201 33.09 -7.99 34.59
C PRO A 201 32.43 -6.68 34.15
N GLU A 202 32.83 -6.18 32.99
CA GLU A 202 32.15 -5.14 32.24
C GLU A 202 30.69 -5.54 31.95
N PRO A 203 29.75 -4.57 31.93
CA PRO A 203 28.39 -4.82 31.48
C PRO A 203 28.40 -5.15 29.98
N GLU A 204 27.73 -6.26 29.63
CA GLU A 204 27.61 -6.76 28.26
C GLU A 204 27.09 -5.68 27.29
N LEU A 205 28.01 -5.12 26.50
CA LEU A 205 27.70 -4.35 25.32
C LEU A 205 27.52 -5.33 24.14
N ASN A 206 26.28 -5.40 23.66
CA ASN A 206 25.88 -5.75 22.29
C ASN A 206 26.94 -6.42 21.40
N LYS A 207 26.79 -7.74 21.21
CA LYS A 207 27.40 -8.51 20.12
C LYS A 207 26.95 -7.93 18.78
N ARG A 208 27.81 -7.13 18.14
CA ARG A 208 27.80 -6.96 16.69
C ARG A 208 28.24 -8.27 16.05
N VAL A 209 27.33 -8.84 15.27
CA VAL A 209 27.61 -9.94 14.34
C VAL A 209 28.59 -9.41 13.28
N SER A 210 29.84 -9.86 13.34
CA SER A 210 30.84 -9.69 12.28
C SER A 210 30.61 -10.77 11.23
N TRP A 211 30.06 -10.39 10.09
CA TRP A 211 30.03 -11.25 8.90
C TRP A 211 31.41 -11.22 8.24
N ASN A 212 32.18 -12.29 8.40
CA ASN A 212 33.31 -12.56 7.53
C ASN A 212 32.77 -13.11 6.20
N LEU A 213 32.83 -12.29 5.16
CA LEU A 213 32.64 -12.69 3.77
C LEU A 213 33.86 -13.52 3.30
N PRO A 214 33.65 -14.64 2.60
CA PRO A 214 34.70 -15.25 1.79
C PRO A 214 34.95 -14.40 0.54
N ALA A 215 36.22 -14.35 0.13
CA ALA A 215 36.69 -13.66 -1.08
C ALA A 215 35.97 -14.19 -2.33
N GLU A 216 35.48 -13.26 -3.16
CA GLU A 216 34.98 -13.57 -4.51
C GLU A 216 36.15 -13.80 -5.49
N PRO A 217 36.00 -14.72 -6.45
CA PRO A 217 36.83 -14.76 -7.64
C PRO A 217 36.30 -13.84 -8.74
N ASP A 218 37.23 -13.37 -9.56
CA ASP A 218 37.03 -12.50 -10.72
C ASP A 218 35.85 -12.88 -11.62
N GLY A 219 35.07 -11.87 -12.04
CA GLY A 219 33.95 -12.01 -12.97
C GLY A 219 33.63 -10.71 -13.70
N GLN A 220 34.29 -10.51 -14.84
CA GLN A 220 34.03 -9.46 -15.82
C GLN A 220 32.63 -9.56 -16.49
N LEU A 221 32.21 -8.43 -17.09
CA LEU A 221 31.14 -8.21 -18.07
C LEU A 221 29.67 -8.22 -17.58
N LEU A 222 29.06 -7.02 -17.49
CA LEU A 222 28.04 -6.55 -18.45
C LEU A 222 27.60 -5.10 -18.15
N SER A 223 28.06 -4.21 -19.03
CA SER A 223 27.57 -2.88 -19.44
C SER A 223 26.48 -2.18 -18.61
N GLN A 224 26.91 -1.05 -18.03
CA GLN A 224 26.13 0.12 -17.67
C GLN A 224 25.45 0.74 -18.91
N ILE A 225 24.15 1.07 -18.80
CA ILE A 225 23.54 2.14 -19.60
C ILE A 225 23.32 3.29 -18.61
N SER A 226 24.25 4.24 -18.63
CA SER A 226 24.13 5.55 -18.00
C SER A 226 23.18 6.40 -18.83
N TYR A 227 22.15 6.97 -18.21
CA TYR A 227 21.37 8.05 -18.82
C TYR A 227 22.01 9.37 -18.40
N ASP A 228 22.64 10.03 -19.38
CA ASP A 228 23.11 11.40 -19.28
C ASP A 228 21.95 12.36 -19.03
N ALA A 229 22.11 13.20 -18.02
CA ALA A 229 21.24 14.32 -17.72
C ALA A 229 21.55 15.47 -18.70
N GLY A 230 20.75 15.60 -19.76
CA GLY A 230 20.79 16.73 -20.68
C GLY A 230 19.63 17.70 -20.43
N ASP A 231 20.01 18.95 -20.16
CA ASP A 231 19.27 20.22 -20.19
C ASP A 231 17.76 20.24 -20.49
N LEU A 232 17.00 20.67 -19.48
CA LEU A 232 15.60 21.07 -19.59
C LEU A 232 15.48 22.51 -20.14
N PRO A 233 14.60 22.78 -21.13
CA PRO A 233 14.29 24.14 -21.57
C PRO A 233 13.37 24.87 -20.57
N PRO A 234 13.38 26.22 -20.56
CA PRO A 234 12.66 27.02 -19.57
C PRO A 234 11.14 27.02 -19.78
N ALA A 235 10.42 27.21 -18.66
CA ALA A 235 8.97 27.23 -18.58
C ALA A 235 8.34 28.37 -19.40
N LEU A 236 7.40 28.04 -20.29
CA LEU A 236 6.54 29.01 -20.97
C LEU A 236 5.34 29.35 -20.10
N MET A 237 5.07 30.65 -19.96
CA MET A 237 3.92 31.21 -19.25
C MET A 237 2.59 30.85 -19.94
N PRO A 238 1.48 30.71 -19.19
CA PRO A 238 0.17 30.43 -19.76
C PRO A 238 -0.43 31.67 -20.48
N PRO A 239 -1.17 31.48 -21.58
CA PRO A 239 -1.97 32.54 -22.18
C PRO A 239 -3.22 32.85 -21.36
N SER A 240 -3.65 34.11 -21.43
CA SER A 240 -4.85 34.64 -20.81
C SER A 240 -6.04 34.47 -21.76
N ASP A 241 -6.95 33.56 -21.45
CA ASP A 241 -8.22 33.39 -22.20
C ASP A 241 -9.36 34.10 -21.45
N ASN A 242 -9.82 35.21 -22.04
CA ASN A 242 -11.15 35.77 -21.83
C ASN A 242 -12.08 35.28 -22.96
N ASP A 243 -13.37 35.22 -22.64
CA ASP A 243 -14.54 34.97 -23.50
C ASP A 243 -14.84 33.52 -23.89
N VAL A 244 -15.98 33.02 -23.40
CA VAL A 244 -17.19 32.73 -24.21
C VAL A 244 -18.33 32.33 -23.25
N GLY A 245 -19.46 33.01 -23.40
CA GLY A 245 -20.68 32.78 -22.63
C GLY A 245 -21.66 31.76 -23.22
N GLY A 246 -22.68 31.48 -22.41
CA GLY A 246 -24.05 31.16 -22.82
C GLY A 246 -24.30 29.80 -23.45
N SER A 247 -24.82 28.83 -22.68
CA SER A 247 -25.59 27.72 -23.26
C SER A 247 -26.84 27.41 -22.44
N THR A 248 -27.93 27.30 -23.20
CA THR A 248 -29.34 27.16 -22.86
C THR A 248 -29.69 25.71 -22.54
N GLN A 249 -30.59 25.51 -21.56
CA GLN A 249 -31.13 24.21 -21.15
C GLN A 249 -32.13 23.65 -22.18
N LEU A 250 -32.00 22.36 -22.51
CA LEU A 250 -33.03 21.60 -23.23
C LEU A 250 -33.13 20.14 -22.73
N SER A 251 -34.37 19.82 -22.36
CA SER A 251 -35.11 18.54 -22.33
C SER A 251 -34.57 17.28 -21.62
N ASN A 252 -35.42 16.79 -20.71
CA ASN A 252 -35.38 15.52 -20.01
C ASN A 252 -35.49 14.32 -20.96
N ALA A 253 -34.37 13.88 -21.54
CA ALA A 253 -34.22 12.50 -21.97
C ALA A 253 -33.78 11.67 -20.75
N ILE A 254 -34.38 10.50 -20.55
CA ILE A 254 -33.95 9.55 -19.51
C ILE A 254 -32.51 9.13 -19.88
N SER A 255 -31.53 9.72 -19.21
CA SER A 255 -30.12 9.42 -19.42
C SER A 255 -29.87 7.94 -19.10
N PRO A 256 -29.10 7.22 -19.92
CA PRO A 256 -28.67 5.87 -19.59
C PRO A 256 -27.93 5.87 -18.24
N PRO A 257 -27.98 4.76 -17.47
CA PRO A 257 -27.28 4.68 -16.19
C PRO A 257 -25.79 4.96 -16.38
N SER A 258 -25.25 5.94 -15.65
CA SER A 258 -23.81 6.27 -15.68
C SER A 258 -22.97 5.02 -15.39
N TYR A 259 -21.78 4.94 -15.99
CA TYR A 259 -20.83 3.86 -15.83
C TYR A 259 -20.57 3.50 -14.36
N ASN A 260 -20.52 4.50 -13.47
CA ASN A 260 -20.39 4.30 -12.03
C ASN A 260 -21.53 3.48 -11.42
N SER A 261 -22.74 3.55 -11.99
CA SER A 261 -23.89 2.76 -11.56
C SER A 261 -23.74 1.29 -11.96
N ILE A 262 -23.22 1.03 -13.15
CA ILE A 262 -22.91 -0.33 -13.62
C ILE A 262 -21.81 -0.95 -12.76
N LEU A 263 -20.78 -0.16 -12.41
CA LEU A 263 -19.74 -0.60 -11.48
C LEU A 263 -20.29 -0.95 -10.11
N LYS A 264 -21.18 -0.13 -9.55
CA LYS A 264 -21.86 -0.42 -8.28
C LYS A 264 -22.77 -1.66 -8.33
N GLN A 265 -23.25 -2.05 -9.52
CA GLN A 265 -24.14 -3.20 -9.71
C GLN A 265 -23.41 -4.50 -10.04
N SER A 266 -22.20 -4.44 -10.61
CA SER A 266 -21.32 -5.60 -10.69
C SER A 266 -21.12 -6.14 -9.28
N SER A 267 -21.36 -7.44 -9.09
CA SER A 267 -21.29 -8.14 -7.79
C SER A 267 -19.95 -7.99 -7.07
N TYR A 268 -18.97 -7.39 -7.74
CA TYR A 268 -17.64 -7.09 -7.24
C TYR A 268 -17.56 -5.84 -6.35
N PHE A 269 -18.46 -4.85 -6.48
CA PHE A 269 -18.31 -3.54 -5.79
C PHE A 269 -19.49 -3.14 -4.86
N GLY A 270 -20.42 -4.05 -4.59
CA GLY A 270 -21.51 -3.84 -3.64
C GLY A 270 -21.52 -4.88 -2.51
N PRO A 271 -22.06 -4.59 -1.32
CA PRO A 271 -22.29 -5.62 -0.31
C PRO A 271 -23.15 -6.71 -0.94
N GLY A 272 -22.68 -7.96 -0.90
CA GLY A 272 -23.35 -9.09 -1.52
C GLY A 272 -24.84 -9.07 -1.18
N LYS A 273 -25.70 -9.04 -2.21
CA LYS A 273 -27.15 -9.04 -2.04
C LYS A 273 -27.53 -10.25 -1.19
N ALA A 274 -27.99 -10.00 0.04
CA ALA A 274 -28.77 -10.97 0.78
C ALA A 274 -30.00 -11.29 -0.08
N GLY A 275 -30.05 -12.53 -0.60
CA GLY A 275 -31.18 -13.00 -1.39
C GLY A 275 -32.47 -12.97 -0.57
N PRO A 276 -33.64 -12.94 -1.23
CA PRO A 276 -34.92 -13.00 -0.55
C PRO A 276 -34.99 -14.27 0.30
N THR A 277 -35.39 -14.09 1.57
CA THR A 277 -35.68 -15.14 2.55
C THR A 277 -36.53 -16.24 1.92
N GLN A 278 -35.90 -17.35 1.55
CA GLN A 278 -36.57 -18.62 1.27
C GLN A 278 -36.89 -19.34 2.59
N PRO A 279 -37.98 -20.11 2.64
CA PRO A 279 -38.47 -20.74 3.87
C PRO A 279 -37.51 -21.82 4.38
N LEU A 280 -37.45 -21.91 5.71
CA LEU A 280 -36.64 -22.83 6.51
C LEU A 280 -36.75 -24.29 6.02
N ALA A 281 -35.67 -24.80 5.42
CA ALA A 281 -35.44 -26.23 5.23
C ALA A 281 -34.74 -26.84 6.46
N PRO A 282 -34.96 -28.14 6.76
CA PRO A 282 -34.54 -28.77 8.02
C PRO A 282 -33.03 -28.95 8.16
N PRO A 283 -32.52 -29.10 9.41
CA PRO A 283 -31.11 -28.97 9.73
C PRO A 283 -30.37 -30.31 9.62
N TYR A 284 -30.00 -30.74 8.42
CA TYR A 284 -29.06 -31.85 8.21
C TYR A 284 -28.21 -31.62 6.95
N ASP A 285 -27.05 -30.95 7.10
CA ASP A 285 -25.77 -31.26 6.41
C ASP A 285 -24.70 -30.18 6.69
N LEU A 286 -24.28 -30.05 7.96
CA LEU A 286 -23.18 -29.16 8.37
C LEU A 286 -21.81 -29.85 8.37
N ALA A 287 -21.72 -31.07 7.84
CA ALA A 287 -20.54 -31.93 7.91
C ALA A 287 -19.97 -32.28 6.52
N ALA A 288 -19.89 -31.34 5.58
CA ALA A 288 -19.12 -31.54 4.34
C ALA A 288 -18.63 -30.24 3.65
N LYS A 289 -18.54 -29.10 4.36
CA LYS A 289 -17.67 -28.00 3.89
C LYS A 289 -16.22 -28.38 4.21
N LEU A 290 -15.72 -29.37 3.48
CA LEU A 290 -14.29 -29.62 3.35
C LEU A 290 -13.65 -28.27 3.00
N SER A 291 -12.94 -27.72 3.98
CA SER A 291 -12.01 -26.60 3.80
C SER A 291 -11.15 -26.94 2.59
N LYS A 292 -11.51 -26.41 1.42
CA LYS A 292 -10.66 -26.46 0.24
C LYS A 292 -9.41 -25.70 0.67
N LYS A 293 -8.35 -26.44 1.01
CA LYS A 293 -7.05 -25.86 1.36
C LYS A 293 -6.75 -24.86 0.26
N LYS A 294 -6.69 -23.58 0.62
CA LYS A 294 -6.36 -22.53 -0.33
C LYS A 294 -5.04 -22.95 -1.01
N PRO A 295 -4.98 -22.99 -2.35
CA PRO A 295 -3.75 -23.35 -3.05
C PRO A 295 -2.61 -22.48 -2.52
N ARG A 296 -1.45 -23.10 -2.27
CA ARG A 296 -0.26 -22.37 -1.83
C ARG A 296 0.03 -21.29 -2.86
N THR A 297 -0.08 -20.04 -2.47
CA THR A 297 0.23 -18.88 -3.31
C THR A 297 1.73 -18.88 -3.58
N VAL A 298 2.12 -18.92 -4.85
CA VAL A 298 3.53 -18.77 -5.27
C VAL A 298 3.98 -17.36 -4.87
N PRO A 299 5.16 -17.18 -4.24
CA PRO A 299 5.69 -15.86 -3.94
C PRO A 299 5.76 -14.97 -5.19
N ILE A 300 5.40 -13.69 -5.08
CA ILE A 300 5.26 -12.81 -6.25
C ILE A 300 6.59 -12.64 -6.99
N ARG A 301 7.74 -12.65 -6.30
CA ARG A 301 9.07 -12.60 -6.92
C ARG A 301 9.33 -13.80 -7.81
N GLU A 302 8.93 -14.99 -7.38
CA GLU A 302 9.05 -16.20 -8.18
C GLU A 302 8.12 -16.12 -9.40
N LEU A 303 6.89 -15.64 -9.23
CA LEU A 303 5.95 -15.42 -10.33
C LEU A 303 6.50 -14.42 -11.36
N ILE A 304 7.14 -13.32 -10.92
CA ILE A 304 7.81 -12.35 -11.79
C ILE A 304 8.88 -13.05 -12.63
N SER A 305 9.77 -13.82 -12.01
CA SER A 305 10.85 -14.53 -12.70
C SER A 305 10.33 -15.56 -13.70
N GLN A 306 9.34 -16.37 -13.30
CA GLN A 306 8.70 -17.36 -14.17
C GLN A 306 8.03 -16.70 -15.38
N THR A 307 7.28 -15.62 -15.13
CA THR A 307 6.55 -14.88 -16.18
C THR A 307 7.52 -14.21 -17.15
N GLN A 308 8.62 -13.63 -16.66
CA GLN A 308 9.66 -13.03 -17.49
C GLN A 308 10.36 -14.07 -18.38
N ALA A 309 10.67 -15.24 -17.83
CA ALA A 309 11.27 -16.33 -18.61
C ALA A 309 10.33 -16.81 -19.72
N LYS A 310 9.05 -17.04 -19.39
CA LYS A 310 8.03 -17.47 -20.35
C LYS A 310 7.74 -16.42 -21.41
N HIS A 311 7.74 -15.13 -21.05
CA HIS A 311 7.59 -14.04 -22.01
C HIS A 311 8.73 -14.01 -23.03
N ARG A 312 9.98 -14.14 -22.59
CA ARG A 312 11.16 -14.24 -23.48
C ARG A 312 11.09 -15.46 -24.39
N GLU A 313 10.64 -16.60 -23.89
CA GLU A 313 10.42 -17.81 -24.69
C GLU A 313 9.42 -17.54 -25.81
N PHE A 314 8.27 -16.95 -25.48
CA PHE A 314 7.22 -16.63 -26.46
C PHE A 314 7.67 -15.59 -27.49
N GLN A 315 8.56 -14.67 -27.13
CA GLN A 315 9.21 -13.77 -28.09
C GLN A 315 10.15 -14.52 -29.04
N LYS A 316 10.99 -15.44 -28.53
CA LYS A 316 11.89 -16.26 -29.37
C LYS A 316 11.10 -17.15 -30.35
N LEU A 317 9.94 -17.65 -29.93
CA LEU A 317 9.04 -18.44 -30.77
C LEU A 317 8.21 -17.58 -31.76
N GLY A 318 8.36 -16.25 -31.74
CA GLY A 318 7.59 -15.34 -32.59
C GLY A 318 6.10 -15.22 -32.22
N LYS A 319 5.66 -15.83 -31.09
CA LYS A 319 4.28 -15.73 -30.59
C LYS A 319 3.96 -14.36 -30.02
N ILE A 320 4.97 -13.64 -29.54
CA ILE A 320 4.87 -12.26 -29.07
C ILE A 320 5.85 -11.40 -29.87
N GLN A 321 5.34 -10.36 -30.52
CA GLN A 321 6.13 -9.39 -31.27
C GLN A 321 5.90 -7.99 -30.72
N ILE A 322 6.95 -7.26 -30.40
CA ILE A 322 6.87 -5.89 -29.88
C ILE A 322 7.43 -4.95 -30.94
N SER A 323 6.62 -3.99 -31.38
CA SER A 323 7.05 -2.94 -32.31
C SER A 323 6.88 -1.55 -31.69
N PRO A 324 7.86 -0.65 -31.89
CA PRO A 324 7.72 0.74 -31.49
C PRO A 324 6.71 1.45 -32.41
N LEU A 325 5.92 2.34 -31.83
CA LEU A 325 5.07 3.28 -32.57
C LEU A 325 5.89 4.50 -32.99
N LYS A 326 5.37 5.28 -33.96
CA LYS A 326 5.97 6.55 -34.39
C LYS A 326 5.62 7.73 -33.48
N THR A 327 4.88 7.49 -32.40
CA THR A 327 4.49 8.48 -31.40
C THR A 327 4.42 7.88 -30.00
N TYR A 328 4.14 8.71 -29.00
CA TYR A 328 3.85 8.40 -27.61
C TYR A 328 3.02 9.54 -26.99
N GLN A 329 2.31 9.26 -25.89
CA GLN A 329 1.56 10.31 -25.19
C GLN A 329 2.50 11.36 -24.60
N GLY A 330 2.15 12.64 -24.74
CA GLY A 330 2.99 13.76 -24.30
C GLY A 330 4.01 14.25 -25.33
N ARG A 331 4.23 13.51 -26.44
CA ARG A 331 4.99 14.03 -27.60
C ARG A 331 4.37 15.33 -28.11
N VAL A 332 3.05 15.34 -28.23
CA VAL A 332 2.25 16.55 -28.37
C VAL A 332 1.81 16.96 -26.97
N SER A 333 2.11 18.18 -26.54
CA SER A 333 1.85 18.64 -25.17
C SER A 333 0.41 18.38 -24.70
N GLY A 334 -0.56 18.54 -25.60
CA GLY A 334 -1.97 18.30 -25.35
C GLY A 334 -2.39 16.83 -25.18
N SER A 335 -1.54 15.85 -25.46
CA SER A 335 -1.82 14.42 -25.24
C SER A 335 -1.24 13.89 -23.91
N THR A 336 -0.62 14.76 -23.11
CA THR A 336 -0.08 14.41 -21.79
C THR A 336 -1.18 13.90 -20.87
N ASN A 337 -0.90 12.79 -20.18
CA ASN A 337 -1.84 12.11 -19.30
C ASN A 337 -3.15 11.72 -20.03
N GLY A 338 -3.04 11.44 -21.33
CA GLY A 338 -4.16 11.13 -22.22
C GLY A 338 -4.43 9.63 -22.37
N CYS A 339 -3.68 8.75 -21.72
CA CYS A 339 -3.79 7.29 -21.89
C CYS A 339 -5.23 6.74 -21.79
N THR A 340 -6.05 7.27 -20.87
CA THR A 340 -7.47 6.92 -20.75
C THR A 340 -8.26 7.19 -22.03
N VAL A 341 -8.10 8.38 -22.62
CA VAL A 341 -8.77 8.78 -23.87
C VAL A 341 -8.17 8.05 -25.06
N ILE A 342 -6.84 7.97 -25.14
CA ILE A 342 -6.12 7.27 -26.21
C ILE A 342 -6.57 5.82 -26.31
N SER A 343 -6.57 5.09 -25.17
CA SER A 343 -6.94 3.68 -25.11
C SER A 343 -8.38 3.47 -25.60
N ALA A 344 -9.33 4.27 -25.11
CA ALA A 344 -10.72 4.18 -25.51
C ALA A 344 -10.95 4.53 -26.99
N CYS A 345 -10.25 5.56 -27.50
CA CYS A 345 -10.30 5.93 -28.92
C CYS A 345 -9.68 4.85 -29.82
N CYS A 346 -8.59 4.19 -29.41
CA CYS A 346 -8.02 3.05 -30.13
C CYS A 346 -9.02 1.89 -30.24
N VAL A 347 -9.73 1.57 -29.14
CA VAL A 347 -10.80 0.56 -29.14
C VAL A 347 -11.94 0.97 -30.08
N SER A 348 -12.43 2.21 -29.98
CA SER A 348 -13.47 2.74 -30.86
C SER A 348 -13.09 2.59 -32.34
N ARG A 349 -11.90 3.09 -32.72
CA ARG A 349 -11.39 3.01 -34.10
C ARG A 349 -11.26 1.58 -34.61
N HIS A 350 -10.78 0.66 -33.75
CA HIS A 350 -10.66 -0.76 -34.09
C HIS A 350 -12.02 -1.41 -34.40
N LEU A 351 -13.06 -1.06 -33.63
CA LEU A 351 -14.40 -1.57 -33.87
C LEU A 351 -15.02 -1.02 -35.16
N GLU A 352 -14.62 0.17 -35.62
CA GLU A 352 -15.15 0.78 -36.85
C GLU A 352 -14.42 0.35 -38.13
N THR A 353 -13.15 -0.07 -38.07
CA THR A 353 -12.35 -0.39 -39.26
C THR A 353 -12.52 -1.84 -39.74
N HIS A 354 -12.51 -2.07 -41.06
CA HIS A 354 -12.75 -3.39 -41.66
C HIS A 354 -11.58 -4.39 -41.57
N GLY A 355 -10.45 -4.02 -40.97
CA GLY A 355 -9.30 -4.89 -40.74
C GLY A 355 -8.59 -4.60 -39.43
N GLY A 356 -9.32 -3.98 -38.48
CA GLY A 356 -8.85 -3.42 -37.22
C GLY A 356 -7.86 -2.24 -37.36
N ILE A 357 -7.24 -1.84 -36.26
CA ILE A 357 -6.51 -0.56 -36.19
C ILE A 357 -5.05 -0.66 -36.71
N THR A 358 -4.63 0.31 -37.53
CA THR A 358 -3.26 0.41 -38.09
C THR A 358 -2.37 1.33 -37.24
N ASP A 359 -1.05 1.25 -37.40
CA ASP A 359 -0.09 2.09 -36.66
C ASP A 359 -0.26 3.59 -36.97
N ASP A 360 -0.60 3.95 -38.21
CA ASP A 360 -0.89 5.33 -38.59
C ASP A 360 -2.19 5.84 -37.94
N GLN A 361 -3.18 4.96 -37.77
CA GLN A 361 -4.42 5.29 -37.05
C GLN A 361 -4.17 5.45 -35.55
N ILE A 362 -3.35 4.58 -34.94
CA ILE A 362 -2.91 4.73 -33.54
C ILE A 362 -2.18 6.07 -33.38
N THR A 363 -1.29 6.41 -34.31
CA THR A 363 -0.54 7.66 -34.31
C THR A 363 -1.48 8.87 -34.39
N SER A 364 -2.45 8.83 -35.30
CA SER A 364 -3.51 9.84 -35.41
C SER A 364 -4.32 9.99 -34.12
N VAL A 365 -4.68 8.88 -33.48
CA VAL A 365 -5.43 8.91 -32.21
C VAL A 365 -4.64 9.64 -31.13
N ILE A 366 -3.35 9.32 -30.98
CA ILE A 366 -2.49 9.91 -29.94
C ILE A 366 -2.22 11.40 -30.22
N ASP A 367 -1.84 11.75 -31.44
CA ASP A 367 -1.33 13.08 -31.75
C ASP A 367 -2.43 14.10 -32.10
N ARG A 368 -3.54 13.64 -32.70
CA ARG A 368 -4.58 14.52 -33.24
C ARG A 368 -5.90 14.37 -32.51
N ASP A 369 -6.43 13.16 -32.41
CA ASP A 369 -7.83 12.96 -31.99
C ASP A 369 -7.96 13.06 -30.44
N CYS A 370 -6.96 12.61 -29.68
CA CYS A 370 -6.95 12.68 -28.22
C CYS A 370 -6.96 14.12 -27.70
N VAL A 371 -6.18 15.02 -28.30
CA VAL A 371 -5.94 16.37 -27.77
C VAL A 371 -7.24 17.19 -27.56
N PRO A 372 -8.11 17.37 -28.57
CA PRO A 372 -9.35 18.12 -28.38
C PRO A 372 -10.31 17.42 -27.42
N LEU A 373 -10.41 16.08 -27.48
CA LEU A 373 -11.28 15.31 -26.58
C LEU A 373 -10.85 15.47 -25.12
N LEU A 374 -9.55 15.35 -24.85
CA LEU A 374 -8.98 15.46 -23.52
C LEU A 374 -9.21 16.85 -22.93
N ARG A 375 -9.05 17.91 -23.75
CA ARG A 375 -9.37 19.29 -23.34
C ARG A 375 -10.84 19.46 -22.97
N THR A 376 -11.75 18.98 -23.82
CA THR A 376 -13.20 19.10 -23.57
C THR A 376 -13.62 18.31 -22.34
N ILE A 377 -13.14 17.08 -22.17
CA ILE A 377 -13.46 16.26 -21.00
C ILE A 377 -12.96 16.95 -19.72
N ARG A 378 -11.69 17.39 -19.69
CA ARG A 378 -11.13 18.10 -18.51
C ARG A 378 -11.94 19.34 -18.16
N SER A 379 -12.31 20.15 -19.16
CA SER A 379 -13.14 21.34 -18.95
C SER A 379 -14.50 20.98 -18.34
N ASN A 380 -15.16 19.93 -18.85
CA ASN A 380 -16.47 19.49 -18.35
C ASN A 380 -16.43 19.01 -16.90
N VAL A 381 -15.33 18.39 -16.47
CA VAL A 381 -15.17 17.90 -15.08
C VAL A 381 -14.44 18.89 -14.17
N GLY A 382 -14.08 20.08 -14.66
CA GLY A 382 -13.38 21.11 -13.89
C GLY A 382 -11.93 20.75 -13.54
N LEU A 383 -11.24 20.02 -14.41
CA LEU A 383 -9.84 19.64 -14.26
C LEU A 383 -8.88 20.57 -15.02
N GLY A 384 -7.65 20.67 -14.51
CA GLY A 384 -6.55 21.39 -15.17
C GLY A 384 -5.99 20.65 -16.39
N THR A 385 -5.22 21.36 -17.21
CA THR A 385 -4.68 20.84 -18.49
C THR A 385 -3.71 19.67 -18.35
N ALA A 386 -3.08 19.48 -17.19
CA ALA A 386 -2.15 18.38 -16.92
C ALA A 386 -2.74 17.29 -15.99
N SER A 387 -3.98 17.46 -15.51
CA SER A 387 -4.59 16.55 -14.55
C SER A 387 -4.90 15.18 -15.17
N MET A 388 -4.74 14.13 -14.37
CA MET A 388 -5.23 12.80 -14.69
C MET A 388 -6.76 12.79 -14.73
N ILE A 389 -7.32 11.98 -15.61
CA ILE A 389 -8.78 11.87 -15.76
C ILE A 389 -9.21 10.47 -15.35
N ILE A 390 -10.26 10.41 -14.54
CA ILE A 390 -10.83 9.16 -14.09
C ILE A 390 -11.41 8.42 -15.32
N PRO A 391 -11.14 7.11 -15.43
CA PRO A 391 -11.64 6.27 -16.52
C PRO A 391 -13.13 6.42 -16.82
N SER A 392 -13.97 6.38 -15.78
CA SER A 392 -15.42 6.45 -15.92
C SER A 392 -15.88 7.71 -16.63
N ASP A 393 -15.27 8.85 -16.33
CA ASP A 393 -15.69 10.15 -16.88
C ASP A 393 -15.38 10.23 -18.37
N VAL A 394 -14.27 9.62 -18.81
CA VAL A 394 -13.94 9.49 -20.23
C VAL A 394 -14.93 8.55 -20.92
N HIS A 395 -15.21 7.38 -20.33
CA HIS A 395 -16.13 6.42 -20.92
C HIS A 395 -17.56 6.95 -21.05
N ASP A 396 -18.09 7.59 -20.00
CA ASP A 396 -19.39 8.26 -20.02
C ASP A 396 -19.43 9.31 -21.15
N TYR A 397 -18.41 10.18 -21.24
CA TYR A 397 -18.35 11.18 -22.29
C TYR A 397 -18.30 10.59 -23.71
N LEU A 398 -17.50 9.54 -23.92
CA LEU A 398 -17.39 8.89 -25.24
C LEU A 398 -18.69 8.19 -25.65
N VAL A 399 -19.44 7.65 -24.69
CA VAL A 399 -20.77 7.07 -24.94
C VAL A 399 -21.77 8.16 -25.30
N ASP A 400 -21.79 9.26 -24.55
CA ASP A 400 -22.68 10.40 -24.80
C ASP A 400 -22.42 11.03 -26.18
N LYS A 401 -21.16 11.11 -26.60
CA LYS A 401 -20.76 11.59 -27.93
C LYS A 401 -20.85 10.53 -29.03
N LYS A 402 -21.35 9.32 -28.72
CA LYS A 402 -21.51 8.20 -29.66
C LYS A 402 -20.20 7.79 -30.34
N LEU A 403 -19.07 7.99 -29.66
CA LEU A 403 -17.75 7.49 -30.07
C LEU A 403 -17.54 6.05 -29.58
N LEU A 404 -18.18 5.69 -28.46
CA LEU A 404 -18.39 4.30 -28.05
C LEU A 404 -19.88 4.04 -27.97
N TYR A 405 -20.33 2.90 -28.50
CA TYR A 405 -21.74 2.57 -28.53
C TYR A 405 -22.12 1.66 -27.37
N GLN A 406 -23.17 2.01 -26.62
CA GLN A 406 -23.65 1.21 -25.49
C GLN A 406 -24.04 -0.22 -25.90
N HIS A 407 -24.65 -0.42 -27.07
CA HIS A 407 -25.02 -1.76 -27.56
C HIS A 407 -23.81 -2.64 -27.91
N LYS A 408 -22.61 -2.05 -28.04
CA LYS A 408 -21.35 -2.77 -28.24
C LYS A 408 -20.65 -3.11 -26.93
N PHE A 409 -21.11 -2.57 -25.80
CA PHE A 409 -20.52 -2.85 -24.50
C PHE A 409 -20.86 -4.27 -24.05
N VAL A 410 -19.84 -5.07 -23.77
CA VAL A 410 -19.97 -6.48 -23.38
C VAL A 410 -19.99 -6.62 -21.87
N GLY A 411 -19.12 -5.88 -21.18
CA GLY A 411 -19.02 -5.95 -19.72
C GLY A 411 -17.75 -5.30 -19.16
N ALA A 412 -17.63 -5.37 -17.84
CA ALA A 412 -16.48 -4.93 -17.09
C ALA A 412 -15.94 -6.09 -16.24
N ALA A 413 -14.63 -6.13 -16.07
CA ALA A 413 -13.95 -7.06 -15.17
C ALA A 413 -12.97 -6.27 -14.27
N GLY A 414 -12.62 -6.83 -13.12
CA GLY A 414 -11.65 -6.20 -12.22
C GLY A 414 -11.23 -7.13 -11.09
N GLY A 415 -10.33 -6.64 -10.25
CA GLY A 415 -9.89 -7.34 -9.05
C GLY A 415 -8.38 -7.52 -8.99
N ASN A 416 -7.93 -8.65 -8.45
CA ASN A 416 -6.51 -8.99 -8.35
C ASN A 416 -5.92 -9.42 -9.70
N ILE A 417 -5.04 -8.60 -10.30
CA ILE A 417 -4.45 -8.89 -11.60
C ILE A 417 -3.53 -10.12 -11.60
N VAL A 418 -2.97 -10.50 -10.44
CA VAL A 418 -2.11 -11.69 -10.32
C VAL A 418 -2.92 -12.96 -10.11
N ASP A 419 -4.23 -12.82 -9.88
CA ASP A 419 -5.15 -13.96 -9.81
C ASP A 419 -5.57 -14.38 -11.23
N PRO A 420 -5.27 -15.63 -11.64
CA PRO A 420 -5.69 -16.15 -12.94
C PRO A 420 -7.21 -16.16 -13.14
N GLU A 421 -8.00 -16.24 -12.07
CA GLU A 421 -9.47 -16.24 -12.18
C GLU A 421 -9.99 -14.85 -12.55
N HIS A 422 -9.55 -13.81 -11.83
CA HIS A 422 -9.98 -12.42 -12.11
C HIS A 422 -9.52 -11.95 -13.48
N SER A 423 -8.23 -12.13 -13.81
CA SER A 423 -7.72 -11.78 -15.15
C SER A 423 -8.35 -12.64 -16.25
N GLY A 424 -8.69 -13.90 -15.93
CA GLY A 424 -9.41 -14.82 -16.80
C GLY A 424 -10.81 -14.34 -17.18
N GLU A 425 -11.52 -13.65 -16.28
CA GLU A 425 -12.83 -13.06 -16.58
C GLU A 425 -12.73 -11.98 -17.65
N MET A 426 -11.78 -11.03 -17.54
CA MET A 426 -11.52 -10.03 -18.58
C MET A 426 -11.21 -10.70 -19.92
N ILE A 427 -10.33 -11.71 -19.91
CA ILE A 427 -9.93 -12.43 -21.11
C ILE A 427 -11.14 -13.15 -21.74
N LYS A 428 -12.03 -13.73 -20.93
CA LYS A 428 -13.26 -14.37 -21.39
C LYS A 428 -14.19 -13.37 -22.07
N LEU A 429 -14.39 -12.18 -21.46
CA LEU A 429 -15.20 -11.11 -22.06
C LEU A 429 -14.61 -10.65 -23.41
N LEU A 430 -13.29 -10.45 -23.48
CA LEU A 430 -12.60 -10.02 -24.69
C LEU A 430 -12.61 -11.10 -25.78
N HIS A 431 -12.43 -12.36 -25.39
CA HIS A 431 -12.47 -13.49 -26.32
C HIS A 431 -13.87 -13.71 -26.87
N GLY A 432 -14.91 -13.58 -26.04
CA GLY A 432 -16.29 -13.83 -26.41
C GLY A 432 -16.70 -15.29 -26.24
N GLU A 433 -18.00 -15.55 -26.40
CA GLU A 433 -18.57 -16.89 -26.32
C GLU A 433 -18.26 -17.67 -27.61
N PRO A 434 -17.71 -18.90 -27.51
CA PRO A 434 -17.46 -19.76 -28.66
C PRO A 434 -18.71 -19.93 -29.52
N GLY A 435 -18.57 -19.69 -30.82
CA GLY A 435 -19.66 -19.86 -31.79
C GLY A 435 -20.68 -18.73 -31.80
N LYS A 436 -20.61 -17.74 -30.89
CA LYS A 436 -21.45 -16.54 -30.93
C LYS A 436 -20.64 -15.28 -31.18
N THR A 437 -19.83 -14.87 -30.22
CA THR A 437 -19.09 -13.60 -30.24
C THR A 437 -17.58 -13.80 -30.42
N SER A 438 -17.10 -15.05 -30.39
CA SER A 438 -15.68 -15.39 -30.59
C SER A 438 -15.11 -14.98 -31.95
N GLN A 439 -15.96 -14.89 -32.98
CA GLN A 439 -15.59 -14.45 -34.33
C GLN A 439 -15.75 -12.95 -34.56
N LEU A 440 -16.19 -12.19 -33.55
CA LEU A 440 -16.29 -10.74 -33.63
C LEU A 440 -14.98 -10.09 -33.19
N LYS A 441 -14.70 -8.92 -33.79
CA LYS A 441 -13.71 -8.00 -33.25
C LYS A 441 -14.15 -7.56 -31.85
N ALA A 442 -13.18 -7.41 -30.97
CA ALA A 442 -13.40 -6.86 -29.65
C ALA A 442 -12.24 -5.95 -29.27
N GLY A 443 -12.46 -5.09 -28.30
CA GLY A 443 -11.43 -4.28 -27.70
C GLY A 443 -11.71 -4.08 -26.22
N ALA A 444 -10.64 -3.99 -25.44
CA ALA A 444 -10.71 -3.67 -24.03
C ALA A 444 -9.83 -2.48 -23.70
N THR A 445 -10.28 -1.64 -22.77
CA THR A 445 -9.43 -0.70 -22.06
C THR A 445 -9.05 -1.32 -20.72
N LEU A 446 -7.75 -1.52 -20.47
CA LEU A 446 -7.23 -2.10 -19.24
C LEU A 446 -6.58 -1.00 -18.41
N PHE A 447 -7.12 -0.80 -17.21
CA PHE A 447 -6.65 0.12 -16.19
C PHE A 447 -5.89 -0.67 -15.15
N PHE A 448 -4.61 -0.36 -15.03
CA PHE A 448 -3.77 -1.03 -14.06
C PHE A 448 -2.69 -0.09 -13.54
N ARG A 449 -2.67 0.08 -12.21
CA ARG A 449 -1.89 1.12 -11.53
C ARG A 449 -2.26 2.49 -12.12
N ASP A 450 -1.26 3.30 -12.39
CA ASP A 450 -1.43 4.67 -12.88
C ASP A 450 -1.39 4.75 -14.41
N HIS A 451 -1.89 3.73 -15.11
CA HIS A 451 -1.86 3.72 -16.58
C HIS A 451 -2.98 2.91 -17.23
N VAL A 452 -3.27 3.24 -18.48
CA VAL A 452 -4.32 2.64 -19.28
C VAL A 452 -3.77 2.18 -20.62
N VAL A 453 -3.98 0.91 -20.94
CA VAL A 453 -3.64 0.35 -22.26
C VAL A 453 -4.89 -0.10 -22.99
N SER A 454 -4.82 -0.19 -24.31
CA SER A 454 -5.87 -0.83 -25.10
C SER A 454 -5.43 -2.21 -25.53
N ILE A 455 -6.34 -3.18 -25.50
CA ILE A 455 -6.13 -4.54 -25.99
C ILE A 455 -7.18 -4.77 -27.07
N VAL A 456 -6.77 -4.92 -28.32
CA VAL A 456 -7.67 -5.13 -29.45
C VAL A 456 -7.52 -6.54 -30.01
N LYS A 457 -8.65 -7.18 -30.31
CA LYS A 457 -8.74 -8.56 -30.80
C LYS A 457 -9.11 -8.58 -32.30
N TYR A 458 -8.37 -9.39 -33.04
CA TYR A 458 -8.56 -9.68 -34.46
C TYR A 458 -8.87 -11.18 -34.63
N PRO A 459 -10.11 -11.56 -34.97
CA PRO A 459 -10.41 -12.96 -35.28
C PRO A 459 -9.68 -13.36 -36.57
N THR A 460 -8.85 -14.40 -36.51
CA THR A 460 -8.17 -14.97 -37.69
C THR A 460 -8.89 -16.22 -38.19
N SER A 461 -9.54 -16.95 -37.29
CA SER A 461 -10.41 -18.09 -37.58
C SER A 461 -11.55 -18.16 -36.54
N THR A 462 -12.34 -19.24 -36.56
CA THR A 462 -13.40 -19.46 -35.57
C THR A 462 -12.88 -19.70 -34.16
N THR A 463 -11.67 -20.23 -34.02
CA THR A 463 -11.05 -20.60 -32.74
C THR A 463 -9.79 -19.82 -32.40
N ASP A 464 -9.24 -19.07 -33.36
CA ASP A 464 -7.98 -18.35 -33.20
C ASP A 464 -8.15 -16.84 -33.44
N ALA A 465 -7.32 -16.07 -32.74
CA ALA A 465 -7.31 -14.64 -32.84
C ALA A 465 -5.93 -14.07 -32.52
N ILE A 466 -5.61 -12.95 -33.15
CA ILE A 466 -4.47 -12.11 -32.82
C ILE A 466 -4.94 -11.02 -31.86
N TYR A 467 -4.13 -10.73 -30.85
CA TYR A 467 -4.39 -9.67 -29.89
C TYR A 467 -3.26 -8.66 -29.94
N ASP A 468 -3.58 -7.39 -30.13
CA ASP A 468 -2.59 -6.32 -30.04
C ASP A 468 -2.84 -5.50 -28.77
N MET A 469 -1.83 -5.42 -27.91
CA MET A 469 -1.82 -4.50 -26.78
C MET A 469 -1.08 -3.22 -27.17
N ILE A 470 -1.75 -2.08 -27.09
CA ILE A 470 -1.23 -0.78 -27.47
C ILE A 470 -1.00 0.03 -26.19
N ASP A 471 0.27 0.37 -25.94
CA ASP A 471 0.71 1.18 -24.82
C ASP A 471 1.24 2.53 -25.33
N SER A 472 0.60 3.61 -24.89
CA SER A 472 0.97 4.96 -25.30
C SER A 472 2.15 5.55 -24.54
N LEU A 473 2.67 4.90 -23.49
CA LEU A 473 3.84 5.39 -22.76
C LEU A 473 5.15 5.13 -23.51
N PRO A 474 6.18 5.98 -23.35
CA PRO A 474 7.45 5.92 -24.08
C PRO A 474 8.39 4.79 -23.60
N PHE A 475 7.88 3.56 -23.45
CA PHE A 475 8.65 2.41 -22.94
C PHE A 475 9.51 1.70 -23.99
N CYS A 476 9.23 1.87 -25.28
CA CYS A 476 9.94 1.20 -26.36
C CYS A 476 10.85 2.19 -27.07
N ASN A 477 12.09 2.33 -26.60
CA ASN A 477 13.07 3.29 -27.11
C ASN A 477 12.58 4.74 -27.10
N GLY A 478 11.88 5.14 -26.02
CA GLY A 478 11.28 6.47 -25.91
C GLY A 478 9.98 6.65 -26.70
N MET A 479 9.46 5.59 -27.32
CA MET A 479 8.22 5.60 -28.09
C MET A 479 7.14 4.72 -27.46
N GLY A 480 5.89 4.95 -27.85
CA GLY A 480 4.78 4.04 -27.56
C GLY A 480 5.04 2.68 -28.20
N CYS A 481 4.30 1.65 -27.82
CA CYS A 481 4.47 0.33 -28.39
C CYS A 481 3.17 -0.37 -28.74
N ARG A 482 3.26 -1.24 -29.74
CA ARG A 482 2.26 -2.25 -30.08
C ARG A 482 2.87 -3.60 -29.82
N THR A 483 2.25 -4.39 -28.95
CA THR A 483 2.64 -5.77 -28.71
C THR A 483 1.61 -6.71 -29.30
N ARG A 484 2.00 -7.41 -30.36
CA ARG A 484 1.19 -8.42 -31.04
C ARG A 484 1.37 -9.78 -30.39
N CYS A 485 0.26 -10.40 -30.02
CA CYS A 485 0.18 -11.72 -29.41
C CYS A 485 -0.60 -12.66 -30.34
N HIS A 486 0.05 -13.73 -30.80
CA HIS A 486 -0.56 -14.75 -31.63
C HIS A 486 -1.23 -15.81 -30.76
N GLY A 487 -2.55 -15.71 -30.60
CA GLY A 487 -3.36 -16.61 -29.79
C GLY A 487 -3.53 -16.17 -28.33
N LEU A 488 -4.48 -16.83 -27.65
CA LEU A 488 -4.91 -16.50 -26.29
C LEU A 488 -3.81 -16.72 -25.24
N ASP A 489 -3.00 -17.76 -25.42
CA ASP A 489 -1.91 -18.08 -24.48
C ASP A 489 -0.81 -17.02 -24.53
N ALA A 490 -0.51 -16.49 -25.72
CA ALA A 490 0.46 -15.41 -25.87
C ALA A 490 -0.01 -14.13 -25.18
N LEU A 491 -1.31 -13.80 -25.31
CA LEU A 491 -1.91 -12.68 -24.59
C LEU A 491 -1.82 -12.87 -23.08
N LYS A 492 -2.17 -14.04 -22.55
CA LYS A 492 -2.08 -14.34 -21.11
C LYS A 492 -0.67 -14.14 -20.56
N VAL A 493 0.33 -14.70 -21.25
CA VAL A 493 1.75 -14.55 -20.86
C VAL A 493 2.17 -13.08 -20.92
N HIS A 494 1.78 -12.37 -21.98
CA HIS A 494 2.15 -10.96 -22.13
C HIS A 494 1.49 -10.08 -21.08
N LEU A 495 0.21 -10.29 -20.79
CA LEU A 495 -0.55 -9.55 -19.78
C LEU A 495 0.06 -9.74 -18.39
N ALA A 496 0.36 -10.99 -18.01
CA ALA A 496 1.04 -11.28 -16.75
C ALA A 496 2.39 -10.54 -16.68
N TYR A 497 3.21 -10.63 -17.73
CA TYR A 497 4.51 -9.95 -17.78
C TYR A 497 4.38 -8.44 -17.67
N TYR A 498 3.43 -7.86 -18.41
CA TYR A 498 3.16 -6.44 -18.43
C TYR A 498 2.81 -5.92 -17.05
N CYS A 499 1.90 -6.61 -16.36
CA CYS A 499 1.44 -6.22 -15.04
C CYS A 499 2.53 -6.43 -13.98
N THR A 500 3.21 -7.57 -13.98
CA THR A 500 4.25 -7.86 -12.97
C THR A 500 5.45 -6.92 -13.09
N LYS A 501 5.80 -6.46 -14.30
CA LYS A 501 6.87 -5.49 -14.52
C LYS A 501 6.60 -4.10 -13.92
N LYS A 502 5.32 -3.75 -13.65
CA LYS A 502 4.95 -2.45 -13.07
C LYS A 502 4.96 -2.42 -11.54
N PHE A 503 5.18 -3.55 -10.88
CA PHE A 503 5.33 -3.57 -9.43
C PHE A 503 6.71 -3.03 -9.03
N SER A 504 6.72 -2.03 -8.15
CA SER A 504 7.95 -1.62 -7.45
C SER A 504 8.32 -2.63 -6.36
N ASP A 505 9.54 -2.54 -5.81
CA ASP A 505 9.95 -3.37 -4.67
C ASP A 505 9.03 -3.18 -3.45
N THR A 506 8.54 -1.96 -3.23
CA THR A 506 7.54 -1.68 -2.19
C THR A 506 6.23 -2.40 -2.47
N ASN A 507 5.76 -2.43 -3.72
CA ASN A 507 4.55 -3.17 -4.09
C ASN A 507 4.75 -4.68 -3.88
N ILE A 508 5.89 -5.23 -4.32
CA ILE A 508 6.24 -6.64 -4.15
C ILE A 508 6.22 -7.01 -2.66
N THR A 509 6.91 -6.24 -1.83
CA THR A 509 6.98 -6.46 -0.38
C THR A 509 5.58 -6.38 0.27
N TYR A 510 4.75 -5.45 -0.17
CA TYR A 510 3.36 -5.35 0.28
C TYR A 510 2.56 -6.60 -0.08
N ILE A 511 2.62 -7.04 -1.35
CA ILE A 511 1.89 -8.21 -1.86
C ILE A 511 2.29 -9.50 -1.14
N GLU A 512 3.59 -9.65 -0.80
CA GLU A 512 4.10 -10.82 -0.07
C GLU A 512 3.61 -10.86 1.39
N LYS A 513 3.35 -9.70 1.99
CA LYS A 513 2.89 -9.59 3.39
C LYS A 513 1.37 -9.61 3.53
N HIS A 514 0.63 -9.19 2.51
CA HIS A 514 -0.82 -8.98 2.60
C HIS A 514 -1.59 -9.87 1.63
N ASN A 515 -2.57 -10.59 2.17
CA ASN A 515 -3.54 -11.31 1.35
C ASN A 515 -4.42 -10.31 0.58
N TRP A 516 -4.95 -10.74 -0.55
CA TRP A 516 -5.93 -9.95 -1.27
C TRP A 516 -7.24 -9.88 -0.47
N GLU A 517 -7.77 -8.67 -0.31
CA GLU A 517 -9.03 -8.40 0.37
C GLU A 517 -9.88 -7.47 -0.49
N ASP A 518 -11.02 -7.93 -0.98
CA ASP A 518 -11.88 -7.15 -1.89
C ASP A 518 -12.33 -5.81 -1.27
N SER A 519 -12.54 -5.77 0.05
CA SER A 519 -12.88 -4.54 0.78
C SER A 519 -11.79 -3.47 0.77
N MET A 520 -10.55 -3.86 0.47
CA MET A 520 -9.36 -3.01 0.41
C MET A 520 -8.77 -2.93 -1.01
N ALA A 521 -9.47 -3.48 -2.01
CA ALA A 521 -8.99 -3.56 -3.38
C ALA A 521 -8.50 -2.22 -3.93
N ASP A 522 -9.18 -1.11 -3.60
CA ASP A 522 -8.83 0.23 -4.09
C ASP A 522 -7.43 0.72 -3.67
N PHE A 523 -6.86 0.14 -2.63
CA PHE A 523 -5.53 0.49 -2.12
C PHE A 523 -4.48 -0.57 -2.42
N ASP A 524 -4.91 -1.72 -2.93
CA ASP A 524 -4.04 -2.84 -3.22
C ASP A 524 -3.32 -2.62 -4.55
N PRO A 525 -1.98 -2.75 -4.62
CA PRO A 525 -1.25 -2.55 -5.87
C PRO A 525 -1.66 -3.54 -6.98
N ARG A 526 -2.28 -4.67 -6.64
CA ARG A 526 -2.73 -5.68 -7.60
C ARG A 526 -4.04 -5.31 -8.31
N VAL A 527 -4.73 -4.25 -7.87
CA VAL A 527 -6.04 -3.90 -8.43
C VAL A 527 -5.94 -3.53 -9.91
N PHE A 528 -6.85 -4.10 -10.69
CA PHE A 528 -7.09 -3.68 -12.07
C PHE A 528 -8.58 -3.53 -12.33
N GLN A 529 -8.87 -2.82 -13.41
CA GLN A 529 -10.20 -2.72 -13.97
C GLN A 529 -10.10 -2.78 -15.49
N ALA A 530 -11.04 -3.42 -16.15
CA ALA A 530 -11.08 -3.50 -17.59
C ALA A 530 -12.50 -3.40 -18.11
N PHE A 531 -12.65 -2.73 -19.25
CA PHE A 531 -13.93 -2.53 -19.91
C PHE A 531 -13.86 -3.07 -21.32
N VAL A 532 -14.86 -3.85 -21.73
CA VAL A 532 -14.81 -4.61 -22.96
C VAL A 532 -15.97 -4.23 -23.88
N TRP A 533 -15.64 -4.00 -25.14
CA TRP A 533 -16.57 -3.79 -26.23
C TRP A 533 -16.34 -4.84 -27.32
N ALA A 534 -17.40 -5.26 -27.99
CA ALA A 534 -17.34 -6.13 -29.15
C ALA A 534 -18.14 -5.52 -30.30
N ASP A 535 -17.83 -5.91 -31.52
CA ASP A 535 -18.50 -5.43 -32.73
C ASP A 535 -19.88 -6.09 -32.90
N LEU A 536 -20.73 -5.89 -31.89
CA LEU A 536 -22.09 -6.41 -31.83
C LEU A 536 -22.97 -5.67 -32.85
N PRO A 537 -23.90 -6.37 -33.51
CA PRO A 537 -24.85 -5.73 -34.40
C PRO A 537 -25.73 -4.75 -33.62
N LYS A 538 -26.07 -3.63 -34.26
CA LYS A 538 -27.03 -2.69 -33.69
C LYS A 538 -28.37 -3.42 -33.51
N PRO A 539 -28.99 -3.38 -32.32
CA PRO A 539 -30.31 -3.96 -32.13
C PRO A 539 -31.29 -3.32 -33.12
N SER A 540 -32.11 -4.14 -33.77
CA SER A 540 -33.19 -3.63 -34.61
C SER A 540 -34.10 -2.76 -33.74
N SER A 541 -34.33 -1.52 -34.17
CA SER A 541 -35.34 -0.66 -33.56
C SER A 541 -36.70 -1.27 -33.89
N ASN A 542 -37.20 -2.12 -32.98
CA ASN A 542 -38.57 -2.62 -33.03
C ASN A 542 -39.56 -1.52 -32.71
#